data_AF-C1N513-F1
#
_entry.id   AF-C1N513-F1
#
_cell.length_a   1.000
_cell.length_b   1.000
_cell.length_c   1.000
_cell.angle_alpha   90.00
_cell.angle_beta   90.00
_cell.angle_gamma   90.00
#
_symmetry.space_group_name_H-M   'P 1'
#
loop_
_entity.id
_entity.type
_entity.pdbx_description
1 polymer ?
#
loop_
_entity_poly.entity_id
_entity_poly.type
_entity_poly.pdbx_seq_one_letter_code
_entity_poly.pdbx_strand_id
1 'polypeptide(L)' 'MGGAGREMVATQKDMQDAKIDLAHRDFCAHLLIPLNECRKAEYYIPWKCGHERHAYEKCQYKEYMMRVAQQKAAKGAAH' A
#
# COMPACT_ATOMS: atom_id res chain seq x y z
N MET A 1 2.96 14.22 20.65
CA MET A 1 1.86 13.76 19.79
C MET A 1 2.18 14.17 18.35
N GLY A 2 2.22 13.23 17.41
CA GLY A 2 2.58 13.50 16.01
C GLY A 2 3.08 12.23 15.30
N GLY A 3 2.21 11.24 15.14
CA GLY A 3 2.51 10.03 14.36
C GLY A 3 2.51 10.36 12.87
N ALA A 4 3.55 9.95 12.16
CA ALA A 4 3.65 10.06 10.71
C ALA A 4 2.57 9.20 10.01
N GLY A 5 1.41 9.81 9.81
CA GLY A 5 0.59 9.77 8.60
C GLY A 5 0.22 8.41 8.02
N ARG A 6 -0.83 7.78 8.58
CA ARG A 6 -1.72 6.93 7.77
C ARG A 6 -2.66 7.86 6.99
N GLU A 7 -2.18 8.39 5.88
CA GLU A 7 -2.97 9.27 5.01
C GLU A 7 -3.53 8.47 3.82
N MET A 8 -4.85 8.47 3.67
CA MET A 8 -5.50 7.89 2.49
C MET A 8 -5.35 8.89 1.34
N VAL A 9 -4.30 8.74 0.54
CA VAL A 9 -4.01 9.61 -0.60
C VAL A 9 -4.94 9.33 -1.79
N ALA A 10 -5.23 8.06 -2.08
CA ALA A 10 -6.15 7.68 -3.15
C ALA A 10 -7.60 7.78 -2.64
N THR A 11 -8.47 8.42 -3.42
CA THR A 11 -9.90 8.47 -3.09
C THR A 11 -10.55 7.12 -3.35
N GLN A 12 -11.72 6.90 -2.75
CA GLN A 12 -12.49 5.68 -3.00
C GLN A 12 -12.90 5.54 -4.47
N LYS A 13 -13.17 6.67 -5.15
CA LYS A 13 -13.48 6.69 -6.57
C LYS A 13 -12.27 6.27 -7.41
N ASP A 14 -11.08 6.77 -7.11
CA ASP A 14 -9.85 6.42 -7.84
C ASP A 14 -9.57 4.90 -7.77
N MET A 15 -9.75 4.31 -6.58
CA MET A 15 -9.55 2.87 -6.40
C MET A 15 -10.60 2.01 -7.13
N GLN A 16 -11.84 2.51 -7.27
CA GLN A 16 -12.89 1.86 -8.05
C GLN A 16 -12.61 1.96 -9.55
N ASP A 17 -12.27 3.15 -10.03
CA ASP A 17 -11.99 3.43 -11.44
C ASP A 17 -10.75 2.64 -11.91
N ALA A 18 -9.73 2.52 -11.05
CA ALA A 18 -8.55 1.69 -11.28
C ALA A 18 -8.78 0.17 -11.12
N LYS A 19 -10.01 -0.24 -10.76
CA LYS A 19 -10.42 -1.65 -10.54
C LYS A 19 -9.51 -2.40 -9.56
N ILE A 20 -9.14 -1.74 -8.47
CA ILE A 20 -8.33 -2.35 -7.41
C ILE A 20 -9.20 -3.34 -6.62
N ASP A 21 -8.68 -4.55 -6.41
CA ASP A 21 -9.29 -5.57 -5.56
C ASP A 21 -9.43 -5.09 -4.11
N LEU A 22 -10.49 -5.53 -3.42
CA LEU A 22 -10.83 -5.08 -2.07
C LEU A 22 -9.69 -5.26 -1.07
N ALA A 23 -8.91 -6.34 -1.19
CA ALA A 23 -7.79 -6.61 -0.28
C ALA A 23 -6.65 -5.58 -0.42
N HIS A 24 -6.58 -4.89 -1.56
CA HIS A 24 -5.50 -3.97 -1.91
C HIS A 24 -5.94 -2.49 -1.84
N ARG A 25 -7.15 -2.21 -1.34
CA ARG A 25 -7.66 -0.85 -1.11
C ARG A 25 -7.20 -0.31 0.24
N ASP A 26 -5.89 -0.26 0.43
CA ASP A 26 -5.26 0.23 1.64
C ASP A 26 -4.61 1.62 1.47
N PHE A 27 -3.92 2.10 2.50
CA PHE A 27 -3.21 3.37 2.48
C PHE A 27 -2.15 3.45 1.37
N CYS A 28 -1.68 2.32 0.83
CA CYS A 28 -0.68 2.25 -0.23
C CYS A 28 -1.29 2.16 -1.64
N ALA A 29 -2.62 2.17 -1.79
CA ALA A 29 -3.31 2.04 -3.07
C ALA A 29 -2.91 3.12 -4.10
N HIS A 30 -2.55 4.33 -3.64
CA HIS A 30 -2.06 5.42 -4.49
C HIS A 30 -0.76 5.07 -5.25
N LEU A 31 0.05 4.13 -4.75
CA LEU A 31 1.23 3.60 -5.43
C LEU A 31 0.91 2.39 -6.31
N LEU A 32 -0.15 1.67 -5.99
CA LEU A 32 -0.58 0.50 -6.76
C LEU A 32 -1.21 0.88 -8.10
N ILE A 33 -1.92 2.00 -8.16
CA ILE A 33 -2.49 2.55 -9.41
C ILE A 33 -1.41 2.73 -10.49
N PRO A 34 -0.36 3.56 -10.28
CA PRO A 34 0.68 3.77 -11.30
C PRO A 34 1.49 2.50 -11.59
N LEU A 35 1.70 1.63 -10.59
CA LEU A 35 2.35 0.33 -10.80
C LEU A 35 1.54 -0.55 -11.76
N ASN A 36 0.22 -0.60 -11.59
CA ASN A 36 -0.66 -1.39 -12.47
C ASN A 36 -0.76 -0.79 -13.87
N GLU A 37 -0.68 0.53 -14.01
CA GLU A 37 -0.58 1.20 -15.31
C GLU A 37 0.72 0.83 -16.02
N CYS A 38 1.87 0.92 -15.34
CA CYS A 38 3.16 0.49 -15.88
C CYS A 38 3.14 -0.98 -16.30
N ARG A 39 2.59 -1.87 -15.45
CA ARG A 39 2.47 -3.30 -15.75
C ARG A 39 1.62 -3.56 -16.99
N LYS A 40 0.52 -2.84 -17.18
CA LYS A 40 -0.32 -2.96 -18.39
C LYS A 40 0.42 -2.47 -19.63
N ALA A 41 1.11 -1.34 -19.55
CA ALA A 41 1.86 -0.76 -20.67
C ALA A 41 3.02 -1.67 -21.11
N GLU A 42 3.73 -2.27 -20.15
CA GLU A 42 4.90 -3.13 -20.38
C GLU A 42 4.54 -4.62 -20.44
N TYR A 43 3.28 -4.99 -20.65
CA TYR A 43 2.81 -6.38 -20.73
C TYR A 43 3.32 -7.29 -19.58
N TYR A 44 3.37 -6.74 -18.36
CA TYR A 44 3.77 -7.41 -17.13
C TYR A 44 5.22 -7.95 -17.14
N ILE A 45 6.11 -7.32 -17.92
CA ILE A 45 7.53 -7.66 -17.95
C ILE A 45 8.17 -7.44 -16.55
N PRO A 46 8.81 -8.46 -15.94
CA PRO A 46 9.27 -8.40 -14.54
C PRO A 46 10.31 -7.32 -14.20
N TRP A 47 11.09 -6.85 -15.17
CA TRP A 47 12.22 -5.93 -14.94
C TRP A 47 11.94 -4.46 -15.30
N LYS A 48 10.76 -4.13 -15.85
CA LYS A 48 10.47 -2.77 -16.35
C LYS A 48 9.89 -1.82 -15.29
N CYS A 49 9.00 -2.30 -14.43
CA CYS A 49 8.32 -1.50 -13.40
C CYS A 49 8.95 -1.66 -12.00
N GLY A 50 10.29 -1.75 -11.94
CA GLY A 50 11.00 -2.11 -10.71
C GLY A 50 10.92 -1.04 -9.63
N HIS A 51 10.97 0.24 -10.02
CA HIS A 51 10.94 1.36 -9.09
C HIS A 51 9.56 1.50 -8.43
N GLU A 52 8.50 1.49 -9.23
CA GLU A 52 7.10 1.55 -8.78
C GLU A 52 6.77 0.36 -7.89
N ARG A 53 7.26 -0.83 -8.26
CA ARG A 53 7.10 -2.04 -7.45
C ARG A 53 7.75 -1.86 -6.08
N HIS A 54 9.01 -1.44 -6.05
CA HIS A 54 9.74 -1.24 -4.80
C HIS A 54 9.08 -0.17 -3.93
N ALA A 55 8.60 0.93 -4.52
CA ALA A 55 7.91 1.99 -3.78
C ALA A 55 6.64 1.44 -3.10
N TYR A 56 5.82 0.68 -3.83
CA TYR A 56 4.63 0.04 -3.29
C TYR A 56 4.97 -0.97 -2.18
N GLU A 57 5.95 -1.86 -2.39
CA GLU A 57 6.39 -2.86 -1.41
C GLU A 57 6.93 -2.20 -0.12
N LYS A 58 7.67 -1.10 -0.25
CA LYS A 58 8.18 -0.35 0.89
C LYS A 58 7.05 0.28 1.71
N CYS A 59 6.00 0.77 1.06
CA CYS A 59 4.81 1.28 1.73
C CYS A 59 4.11 0.15 2.52
N GLN A 60 3.85 -0.99 1.86
CA GLN A 60 3.24 -2.16 2.48
C GLN A 60 4.02 -2.67 3.69
N TYR A 61 5.35 -2.70 3.58
CA TYR A 61 6.21 -3.10 4.68
C TYR A 61 6.06 -2.18 5.90
N LYS A 62 6.02 -0.86 5.69
CA LYS A 62 5.78 0.10 6.78
C LYS A 62 4.42 -0.10 7.43
N GLU A 63 3.37 -0.26 6.64
CA GLU A 63 2.00 -0.55 7.12
C GLU A 63 1.97 -1.83 7.97
N TYR A 64 2.61 -2.90 7.49
CA TYR A 64 2.73 -4.14 8.23
C TYR A 64 3.45 -3.96 9.57
N MET A 65 4.60 -3.28 9.57
CA MET A 65 5.36 -3.04 10.79
C MET A 65 4.58 -2.21 11.82
N MET A 66 3.78 -1.24 11.36
CA MET A 66 2.89 -0.48 12.24
C MET A 66 1.79 -1.36 12.85
N ARG A 67 1.18 -2.26 12.06
CA ARG A 67 0.18 -3.22 12.56
C ARG A 67 0.78 -4.20 13.57
N VAL A 68 1.99 -4.69 13.31
CA VAL A 68 2.72 -5.55 14.25
C VAL A 68 2.99 -4.81 15.57
N ALA A 69 3.43 -3.56 15.51
CA ALA A 69 3.66 -2.74 16.71
C ALA A 69 2.37 -2.53 17.50
N GLN A 70 1.26 -2.21 16.83
CA GLN A 70 -0.06 -2.08 17.45
C GLN A 70 -0.51 -3.39 18.11
N GLN A 71 -0.32 -4.52 17.44
CA GLN A 71 -0.69 -5.83 17.98
C GLN A 71 0.17 -6.20 19.20
N LYS A 72 1.47 -5.91 19.18
CA LYS A 72 2.35 -6.10 20.34
C LYS A 72 1.93 -5.24 21.53
N ALA A 73 1.62 -3.96 21.29
CA ALA A 73 1.13 -3.06 22.34
C ALA A 73 -0.21 -3.53 22.93
N ALA A 74 -1.15 -3.96 22.08
CA ALA A 74 -2.44 -4.48 22.53
C ALA A 74 -2.30 -5.76 23.37
N LYS A 75 -1.40 -6.67 22.99
CA LYS A 75 -1.12 -7.90 23.77
C LYS A 75 -0.42 -7.61 25.09
N GLY A 76 0.51 -6.64 25.13
CA GLY A 76 1.20 -6.23 26.35
C GLY A 76 0.30 -5.50 27.36
N ALA A 77 -0.80 -4.89 26.90
CA ALA A 77 -1.80 -4.27 27.76
C ALA A 77 -2.87 -5.26 28.29
N ALA A 78 -2.87 -6.50 27.80
CA ALA A 78 -3.82 -7.54 28.19
C ALA A 78 -3.27 -8.50 29.26
N HIS A 79 -2.13 -8.18 29.88
CA HIS A 79 -1.51 -8.94 30.96
C HIS A 79 -1.24 -8.07 32.18
#